data_AF-A0AAD8JX27-F1
#
_entry.id   AF-A0AAD8JX27-F1
#
_cell.length_a   1.000
_cell.length_b   1.000
_cell.length_c   1.000
_cell.angle_alpha   90.00
_cell.angle_beta   90.00
_cell.angle_gamma   90.00
#
_symmetry.space_group_name_H-M   'P 1'
#
loop_
_entity.id
_entity.type
_entity.pdbx_description
1 polymer ?
#
loop_
_entity_poly.entity_id
_entity_poly.type
_entity_poly.pdbx_seq_one_letter_code
_entity_poly.pdbx_strand_id
1 'polypeptide(L)'
;MRLHSLLLILLLHSNSTKTLAKPGPECATTCGNLTIPYPFGIQENCYLNPSYMVICNTTTGRARIRGTNVDVVDISLEGHIRVISPVARICYNEKTILTSEDPSVNLSRFPISLARNMITTFGCDTRGNIKIGQDYQAGCPTMPGSCDRIVESCSSNIGCCQAIIKPAGLTRFRFHVESNGGNVGKKGFNKCSYAFIVEDGRYNFSLVNVFDVKKQDLELYEMVLDWTVGDKSCQEALMNISSYVCKENSNCFDANNGLGYSCTCAVGYKGNAYIENGCQDVNECEDPHLNSCTHLCNNILGSHTCHCPKGYSGDGRKDGTRCTRDRANVNKLGLYMGVSMGVIVTSLTMFLSYCLLRQRRIAKQKENNFKRNGDDQVKLDCTRDELNQVAELVKSCVAHESETRPTMQEVKKHLLDVNHKSIGLPPVTRESVSFFSSDNSDVADSASSQLLSEGLKQNWF
;
A
#
# COMPACT_ATOMS: atom_id res chain seq x y z
N MET A 1 35.73 -74.98 31.86
CA MET A 1 34.87 -74.58 33.01
C MET A 1 35.56 -73.42 33.72
N ARG A 2 34.89 -72.36 34.18
CA ARG A 2 33.44 -72.09 34.26
C ARG A 2 33.07 -70.77 33.55
N LEU A 3 31.82 -70.69 33.09
CA LEU A 3 31.11 -69.45 32.73
C LEU A 3 30.65 -68.69 34.00
N HIS A 4 29.90 -67.60 33.79
CA HIS A 4 29.17 -66.73 34.74
C HIS A 4 29.91 -65.43 35.12
N SER A 5 29.29 -64.23 35.11
CA SER A 5 28.05 -63.79 34.45
C SER A 5 28.10 -62.27 34.29
N LEU A 6 27.89 -61.73 33.08
CA LEU A 6 27.78 -60.28 32.86
C LEU A 6 26.32 -59.83 32.99
N LEU A 7 26.02 -59.10 34.07
CA LEU A 7 24.69 -58.55 34.32
C LEU A 7 24.52 -57.23 33.55
N LEU A 8 23.82 -57.27 32.42
CA LEU A 8 23.61 -56.08 31.58
C LEU A 8 22.47 -55.21 32.16
N ILE A 9 22.82 -54.24 33.00
CA ILE A 9 21.85 -53.27 33.54
C ILE A 9 21.47 -52.29 32.42
N LEU A 10 20.30 -52.51 31.81
CA LEU A 10 19.65 -51.55 30.92
C LEU A 10 19.16 -50.35 31.72
N LEU A 11 20.04 -49.35 31.88
CA LEU A 11 19.66 -48.02 32.34
C LEU A 11 18.75 -47.38 31.29
N LEU A 12 17.44 -47.50 31.51
CA LEU A 12 16.41 -46.69 30.83
C LEU A 12 16.63 -45.22 31.21
N HIS A 13 17.51 -44.57 30.46
CA HIS A 13 17.65 -43.13 30.48
C HIS A 13 16.35 -42.55 29.94
N SER A 14 15.52 -42.02 30.83
CA SER A 14 14.43 -41.12 30.47
C SER A 14 15.05 -39.86 29.89
N ASN A 15 15.32 -39.88 28.59
CA ASN A 15 15.66 -38.69 27.82
C ASN A 15 14.49 -37.73 27.92
N SER A 16 14.54 -36.84 28.91
CA SER A 16 13.72 -35.66 28.98
C SER A 16 14.11 -34.77 27.81
N THR A 17 13.48 -35.06 26.67
CA THR A 17 13.41 -34.13 25.55
C THR A 17 12.82 -32.86 26.11
N LYS A 18 13.65 -31.80 26.18
CA LYS A 18 13.18 -30.46 26.52
C LYS A 18 12.30 -29.96 25.39
N THR A 19 11.03 -30.37 25.40
CA THR A 19 10.00 -29.74 24.58
C THR A 19 10.04 -28.26 24.89
N LEU A 20 10.41 -27.46 23.88
CA LEU A 20 10.42 -26.02 24.01
C LEU A 20 9.01 -25.58 24.43
N ALA A 21 8.91 -24.84 25.52
CA ALA A 21 7.65 -24.36 26.06
C ALA A 21 6.85 -23.64 24.96
N LYS A 22 5.74 -24.22 24.53
CA LYS A 22 4.86 -23.65 23.51
C LYS A 22 3.59 -23.19 24.23
N PRO A 23 3.25 -21.88 24.21
CA PRO A 23 2.07 -21.40 24.91
C PRO A 23 0.80 -21.98 24.28
N GLY A 24 0.12 -22.86 25.01
CA GLY A 24 -1.21 -23.36 24.67
C GLY A 24 -2.34 -22.45 25.19
N PRO A 25 -3.60 -22.73 24.83
CA PRO A 25 -4.76 -21.96 25.30
C PRO A 25 -4.96 -21.99 26.83
N GLU A 26 -4.34 -22.94 27.53
CA GLU A 26 -4.32 -23.06 28.99
C GLU A 26 -3.37 -22.06 29.70
N CYS A 27 -2.52 -21.36 28.96
CA CYS A 27 -1.55 -20.40 29.52
C CYS A 27 -2.20 -19.05 29.85
N ALA A 28 -2.16 -18.67 31.13
CA ALA A 28 -2.65 -17.37 31.61
C ALA A 28 -1.74 -16.23 31.13
N THR A 29 -2.31 -15.35 30.30
CA THR A 29 -1.61 -14.22 29.64
C THR A 29 -1.67 -12.91 30.41
N THR A 30 -2.28 -12.87 31.60
CA THR A 30 -2.47 -11.64 32.38
C THR A 30 -2.24 -11.82 33.88
N CYS A 31 -1.74 -10.79 34.55
CA CYS A 31 -1.67 -10.68 36.01
C CYS A 31 -2.14 -9.28 36.44
N GLY A 32 -3.36 -9.17 37.00
CA GLY A 32 -3.99 -7.87 37.20
C GLY A 32 -4.14 -7.14 35.86
N ASN A 33 -3.56 -5.94 35.75
CA ASN A 33 -3.53 -5.17 34.52
C ASN A 33 -2.32 -5.48 33.61
N LEU A 34 -1.32 -6.24 34.07
CA LEU A 34 -0.15 -6.60 33.27
C LEU A 34 -0.52 -7.68 32.26
N THR A 35 -0.25 -7.44 30.98
CA THR A 35 -0.22 -8.47 29.94
C THR A 35 1.16 -9.12 29.88
N ILE A 36 1.21 -10.45 29.78
CA ILE A 36 2.43 -11.26 29.85
C ILE A 36 2.57 -12.04 28.54
N PRO A 37 3.37 -11.55 27.57
CA PRO A 37 3.62 -12.26 26.32
C PRO A 37 4.73 -13.30 26.49
N TYR A 38 4.57 -14.45 25.84
CA TYR A 38 5.67 -15.41 25.63
C TYR A 38 6.86 -14.68 24.97
N PRO A 39 8.13 -14.85 25.41
CA PRO A 39 8.69 -15.95 26.21
C PRO A 39 8.42 -15.92 27.72
N PHE A 40 7.74 -14.90 28.25
CA PHE A 40 7.32 -14.82 29.65
C PHE A 40 5.99 -15.55 29.89
N GLY A 41 5.76 -16.03 31.11
CA GLY A 41 4.53 -16.76 31.47
C GLY A 41 4.47 -17.14 32.94
N ILE A 42 3.25 -17.41 33.44
CA ILE A 42 3.00 -17.68 34.88
C ILE A 42 3.17 -19.18 35.20
N GLN A 43 2.43 -20.05 34.50
CA GLN A 43 2.43 -21.49 34.76
C GLN A 43 3.67 -22.19 34.17
N GLU A 44 3.97 -23.39 34.68
CA GLU A 44 4.94 -24.29 34.09
C GLU A 44 4.58 -24.61 32.62
N ASN A 45 5.59 -24.76 31.76
CA ASN A 45 5.49 -24.91 30.30
C ASN A 45 4.90 -23.70 29.53
N CYS A 46 4.51 -22.62 30.21
CA CYS A 46 4.05 -21.37 29.56
C CYS A 46 5.13 -20.29 29.41
N TYR A 47 6.37 -20.55 29.87
CA TYR A 47 7.52 -19.65 29.76
C TYR A 47 8.71 -20.37 29.10
N LEU A 48 9.54 -19.65 28.33
CA LEU A 48 10.65 -20.23 27.55
C LEU A 48 11.64 -21.04 28.42
N ASN A 49 12.03 -20.48 29.57
CA ASN A 49 12.77 -21.17 30.62
C ASN A 49 12.56 -20.46 31.98
N PRO A 50 12.98 -21.03 33.12
CA PRO A 50 12.69 -20.48 34.44
C PRO A 50 13.15 -19.04 34.71
N SER A 51 14.01 -18.44 33.87
CA SER A 51 14.39 -17.02 33.96
C SER A 51 13.29 -16.06 33.50
N TYR A 52 12.28 -16.56 32.77
CA TYR A 52 11.15 -15.79 32.21
C TYR A 52 9.83 -16.09 32.93
N MET A 53 9.88 -16.93 33.97
CA MET A 53 8.72 -17.23 34.82
C MET A 53 8.27 -15.96 35.56
N VAL A 54 7.00 -15.61 35.45
CA VAL A 54 6.38 -14.47 36.12
C VAL A 54 5.60 -14.95 37.34
N ILE A 55 6.04 -14.52 38.52
CA ILE A 55 5.39 -14.76 39.79
C ILE A 55 4.28 -13.70 39.95
N CYS A 56 3.03 -14.11 39.71
CA CYS A 56 1.86 -13.25 39.88
C CYS A 56 1.30 -13.35 41.32
N ASN A 57 1.08 -12.21 41.98
CA ASN A 57 0.33 -12.14 43.22
C ASN A 57 -1.13 -11.74 42.93
N THR A 58 -2.02 -12.73 42.88
CA THR A 58 -3.44 -12.54 42.55
C THR A 58 -4.23 -11.69 43.55
N THR A 59 -3.74 -11.52 44.79
CA THR A 59 -4.38 -10.69 45.82
C THR A 59 -4.08 -9.20 45.64
N THR A 60 -2.92 -8.86 45.06
CA THR A 60 -2.46 -7.45 44.91
C THR A 60 -2.38 -7.00 43.45
N GLY A 61 -2.53 -7.91 42.48
CA GLY A 61 -2.33 -7.64 41.06
C GLY A 61 -0.87 -7.38 40.66
N ARG A 62 0.09 -7.48 41.59
CA ARG A 62 1.52 -7.22 41.33
C ARG A 62 2.22 -8.48 40.79
N ALA A 63 3.14 -8.28 39.84
CA ALA A 63 3.92 -9.33 39.20
C ALA A 63 5.43 -9.11 39.39
N ARG A 64 6.23 -10.19 39.45
CA ARG A 64 7.70 -10.15 39.42
C ARG A 64 8.26 -11.24 38.52
N ILE A 65 9.33 -10.98 37.78
CA ILE A 65 10.04 -12.05 37.06
C ILE A 65 10.92 -12.82 38.05
N ARG A 66 11.01 -14.14 37.92
CA ARG A 66 11.73 -15.03 38.83
C ARG A 66 13.22 -14.63 38.95
N GLY A 67 13.67 -14.49 40.19
CA GLY A 67 15.02 -14.03 40.51
C GLY A 67 15.19 -12.51 40.53
N THR A 68 14.18 -11.72 40.16
CA THR A 68 14.15 -10.27 40.36
C THR A 68 13.56 -9.89 41.72
N ASN A 69 13.84 -8.67 42.21
CA ASN A 69 13.21 -8.12 43.43
C ASN A 69 12.41 -6.82 43.19
N VAL A 70 12.04 -6.54 41.95
CA VAL A 70 11.28 -5.35 41.51
C VAL A 70 9.93 -5.78 40.94
N ASP A 71 8.91 -4.92 41.08
CA ASP A 71 7.57 -5.16 40.53
C ASP A 71 7.52 -4.78 39.04
N VAL A 72 6.91 -5.62 38.20
CA VAL A 72 6.80 -5.43 36.75
C VAL A 72 5.53 -4.63 36.42
N VAL A 73 5.66 -3.67 35.50
CA VAL A 73 4.58 -2.78 35.03
C VAL A 73 4.18 -3.11 33.58
N ASP A 74 5.15 -3.39 32.72
CA ASP A 74 4.96 -3.60 31.27
C ASP A 74 6.04 -4.55 30.72
N ILE A 75 5.70 -5.36 29.72
CA ILE A 75 6.60 -6.29 29.02
C ILE A 75 6.36 -6.13 27.51
N SER A 76 7.27 -5.45 26.82
CA SER A 76 7.21 -5.25 25.38
C SER A 76 7.96 -6.34 24.62
N LEU A 77 7.41 -6.75 23.48
CA LEU A 77 8.07 -7.62 22.50
C LEU A 77 9.19 -6.89 21.72
N GLU A 78 9.33 -5.58 21.86
CA GLU A 78 10.45 -4.78 21.34
C GLU A 78 11.74 -4.90 22.19
N GLY A 79 11.86 -5.95 23.02
CA GLY A 79 13.06 -6.21 23.82
C GLY A 79 13.21 -5.36 25.09
N HIS A 80 12.12 -4.76 25.62
CA HIS A 80 12.17 -4.01 26.89
C HIS A 80 11.07 -4.37 27.90
N ILE A 81 11.39 -4.27 29.20
CA ILE A 81 10.48 -4.45 30.35
C ILE A 81 10.45 -3.13 31.13
N ARG A 82 9.29 -2.66 31.61
CA ARG A 82 9.24 -1.60 32.64
C ARG A 82 8.99 -2.20 34.02
N VAL A 83 9.74 -1.71 35.00
CA VAL A 83 9.66 -2.15 36.40
C VAL A 83 9.67 -0.95 37.34
N ILE A 84 9.05 -1.10 38.52
CA ILE A 84 9.09 -0.10 39.58
C ILE A 84 10.52 0.01 40.12
N SER A 85 11.05 1.23 40.10
CA SER A 85 12.39 1.60 40.53
C SER A 85 12.43 1.84 42.04
N PRO A 86 13.23 1.07 42.82
CA PRO A 86 13.32 1.28 44.26
C PRO A 86 13.99 2.63 44.59
N VAL A 87 13.27 3.53 45.27
CA VAL A 87 13.83 4.81 45.71
C VAL A 87 14.72 4.59 46.93
N ALA A 88 15.97 5.05 46.83
CA ALA A 88 16.88 5.18 47.95
C ALA A 88 16.71 6.54 48.63
N ARG A 89 16.82 6.59 49.96
CA ARG A 89 16.66 7.84 50.71
C ARG A 89 17.47 7.88 52.00
N ILE A 90 17.99 9.06 52.32
CA ILE A 90 18.59 9.37 53.63
C ILE A 90 17.98 10.66 54.19
N CYS A 91 17.57 10.63 55.46
CA CYS A 91 16.87 11.72 56.13
C CYS A 91 17.56 12.12 57.42
N TYR A 92 17.56 13.42 57.74
CA TYR A 92 18.33 14.01 58.84
C TYR A 92 17.47 14.93 59.72
N ASN A 93 17.88 15.10 60.97
CA ASN A 93 17.36 16.08 61.92
C ASN A 93 18.51 16.85 62.58
N GLU A 94 18.84 18.03 62.04
CA GLU A 94 19.93 18.97 62.40
C GLU A 94 21.37 18.42 62.44
N LYS A 95 21.59 17.26 63.10
CA LYS A 95 22.88 16.58 63.27
C LYS A 95 22.78 15.04 63.23
N THR A 96 21.61 14.44 63.35
CA THR A 96 21.44 12.97 63.37
C THR A 96 20.73 12.46 62.13
N ILE A 97 21.04 11.22 61.72
CA ILE A 97 20.30 10.49 60.68
C ILE A 97 19.03 9.92 61.31
N LEU A 98 17.86 10.27 60.76
CA LEU A 98 16.56 9.73 61.13
C LEU A 98 16.25 8.40 60.42
N THR A 99 16.68 8.27 59.17
CA THR A 99 16.37 7.12 58.31
C THR A 99 17.44 7.03 57.23
N SER A 100 17.87 5.83 56.90
CA SER A 100 18.76 5.57 55.76
C SER A 100 18.32 4.25 55.10
N GLU A 101 17.86 4.35 53.85
CA GLU A 101 17.31 3.26 53.05
C GLU A 101 18.08 3.22 51.73
N ASP A 102 19.10 2.35 51.70
CA ASP A 102 19.91 2.02 50.53
C ASP A 102 19.45 0.65 49.96
N PRO A 103 18.43 0.60 49.08
CA PRO A 103 17.92 -0.65 48.52
C PRO A 103 18.93 -1.32 47.58
N SER A 104 19.05 -2.64 47.74
CA SER A 104 19.74 -3.52 46.80
C SER A 104 18.78 -3.93 45.68
N VAL A 105 19.24 -3.84 44.43
CA VAL A 105 18.48 -4.21 43.24
C VAL A 105 19.11 -5.43 42.59
N ASN A 106 18.27 -6.40 42.24
CA ASN A 106 18.64 -7.62 41.55
C ASN A 106 17.63 -7.87 40.43
N LEU A 107 18.12 -7.86 39.19
CA LEU A 107 17.34 -7.91 37.95
C LEU A 107 17.51 -9.24 37.22
N SER A 108 18.00 -10.28 37.90
CA SER A 108 18.25 -11.60 37.32
C SER A 108 19.20 -11.52 36.12
N ARG A 109 18.69 -11.70 34.89
CA ARG A 109 19.46 -11.60 33.62
C ARG A 109 19.21 -10.33 32.80
N PHE A 110 18.35 -9.42 33.28
CA PHE A 110 17.84 -8.27 32.51
C PHE A 110 18.59 -7.00 32.93
N PRO A 111 19.55 -6.48 32.13
CA PRO A 111 20.28 -5.27 32.50
C PRO A 111 19.39 -4.04 32.40
N ILE A 112 19.67 -3.00 33.19
CA ILE A 112 19.04 -1.69 32.99
C ILE A 112 19.35 -1.16 31.58
N SER A 113 18.35 -0.57 30.93
CA SER A 113 18.49 -0.02 29.58
C SER A 113 19.31 1.27 29.59
N LEU A 114 20.56 1.23 29.11
CA LEU A 114 21.43 2.42 29.14
C LEU A 114 20.97 3.51 28.16
N ALA A 115 20.23 3.15 27.12
CA ALA A 115 19.71 4.09 26.12
C ALA A 115 18.41 4.77 26.55
N ARG A 116 17.73 4.27 27.59
CA ARG A 116 16.40 4.74 28.01
C ARG A 116 16.34 5.25 29.45
N ASN A 117 17.35 5.04 30.31
CA ASN A 117 17.30 5.44 31.71
C ASN A 117 18.35 6.48 32.12
N MET A 118 17.98 7.30 33.09
CA MET A 118 18.91 8.15 33.85
C MET A 118 18.88 7.80 35.34
N ILE A 119 20.01 7.89 36.03
CA ILE A 119 20.01 8.02 37.48
C ILE A 119 19.55 9.45 37.81
N THR A 120 18.50 9.55 38.61
CA THR A 120 17.97 10.82 39.11
C THR A 120 18.30 10.96 40.59
N THR A 121 18.59 12.18 41.04
CA THR A 121 18.83 12.49 42.45
C THR A 121 18.25 13.87 42.76
N PHE A 122 17.52 14.00 43.87
CA PHE A 122 17.01 15.30 44.31
C PHE A 122 17.19 15.55 45.81
N GLY A 123 17.22 16.83 46.16
CA GLY A 123 17.77 17.37 47.40
C GLY A 123 18.91 18.34 47.10
N CYS A 124 19.24 19.22 48.05
CA CYS A 124 20.41 20.12 47.96
C CYS A 124 21.61 19.46 48.65
N ASP A 125 22.84 19.81 48.28
CA ASP A 125 24.06 19.24 48.89
C ASP A 125 24.02 17.71 49.03
N THR A 126 23.50 17.05 47.99
CA THR A 126 23.09 15.64 47.99
C THR A 126 23.76 14.90 46.83
N ARG A 127 24.20 13.65 47.06
CA ARG A 127 24.68 12.75 46.02
C ARG A 127 23.98 11.41 46.10
N GLY A 128 23.39 10.98 44.99
CA GLY A 128 22.90 9.62 44.78
C GLY A 128 23.91 8.82 43.96
N ASN A 129 24.15 7.57 44.33
CA ASN A 129 25.13 6.70 43.68
C ASN A 129 24.55 5.31 43.40
N ILE A 130 25.12 4.63 42.42
CA ILE A 130 24.92 3.21 42.11
C ILE A 130 26.24 2.49 42.37
N LYS A 131 26.24 1.51 43.29
CA LYS A 131 27.41 0.73 43.72
C LYS A 131 27.30 -0.74 43.34
N ILE A 132 28.43 -1.36 42.99
CA ILE A 132 28.62 -2.82 43.02
C ILE A 132 29.65 -3.11 44.10
N GLY A 133 29.27 -3.82 45.18
CA GLY A 133 30.15 -3.98 46.33
C GLY A 133 30.47 -2.62 46.97
N GLN A 134 31.71 -2.14 46.79
CA GLN A 134 32.14 -0.79 47.17
C GLN A 134 32.34 0.15 45.97
N ASP A 135 32.33 -0.37 44.74
CA ASP A 135 32.74 0.36 43.54
C ASP A 135 31.58 1.16 42.94
N TYR A 136 31.77 2.49 42.86
CA TYR A 136 30.84 3.43 42.25
C TYR A 136 30.80 3.22 40.72
N GLN A 137 29.64 2.87 40.17
CA GLN A 137 29.43 2.70 38.73
C GLN A 137 28.96 4.00 38.08
N ALA A 138 27.96 4.63 38.70
CA ALA A 138 27.41 5.92 38.31
C ALA A 138 27.00 6.70 39.57
N GLY A 139 26.94 8.02 39.46
CA GLY A 139 26.48 8.89 40.53
C GLY A 139 26.01 10.24 40.01
N CYS A 140 25.06 10.83 40.71
CA CYS A 140 24.46 12.12 40.40
C CYS A 140 24.61 13.06 41.60
N PRO A 141 25.65 13.92 41.60
CA PRO A 141 25.82 14.96 42.60
C PRO A 141 24.99 16.19 42.23
N THR A 142 24.16 16.65 43.17
CA THR A 142 23.62 18.01 43.13
C THR A 142 24.68 19.01 43.62
N MET A 143 24.58 20.27 43.20
CA MET A 143 25.56 21.29 43.56
C MET A 143 25.60 21.53 45.09
N PRO A 144 26.79 21.67 45.70
CA PRO A 144 26.93 22.05 47.09
C PRO A 144 26.53 23.53 47.25
N GLY A 145 25.43 23.77 47.97
CA GLY A 145 24.89 25.11 48.19
C GLY A 145 23.51 25.08 48.85
N SER A 146 23.05 26.24 49.31
CA SER A 146 21.73 26.39 49.94
C SER A 146 20.58 26.13 48.95
N CYS A 147 19.43 25.67 49.45
CA CYS A 147 18.24 25.46 48.64
C CYS A 147 17.58 26.76 48.13
N ASP A 148 18.03 27.93 48.57
CA ASP A 148 17.47 29.24 48.21
C ASP A 148 17.57 29.61 46.71
N ARG A 149 18.19 28.76 45.88
CA ARG A 149 18.44 28.98 44.44
C ARG A 149 18.01 27.80 43.55
N ILE A 150 17.15 26.90 44.02
CA ILE A 150 16.65 25.79 43.20
C ILE A 150 15.94 26.34 41.96
N VAL A 151 16.29 25.79 40.81
CA VAL A 151 15.56 25.95 39.54
C VAL A 151 14.72 24.69 39.35
N GLU A 152 13.48 24.81 38.86
CA GLU A 152 12.64 23.65 38.51
C GLU A 152 13.11 22.98 37.20
N SER A 153 14.37 22.52 37.20
CA SER A 153 15.02 21.78 36.13
C SER A 153 16.28 21.08 36.65
N CYS A 154 16.35 19.76 36.43
CA CYS A 154 17.54 18.94 36.73
C CYS A 154 18.77 19.31 35.87
N SER A 155 18.59 20.03 34.76
CA SER A 155 19.70 20.52 33.91
C SER A 155 20.60 21.52 34.62
N SER A 156 20.14 22.13 35.72
CA SER A 156 20.93 23.06 36.54
C SER A 156 21.91 22.37 37.50
N ASN A 157 21.69 21.09 37.81
CA ASN A 157 22.25 20.37 38.97
C ASN A 157 21.94 21.00 40.34
N ILE A 158 21.06 22.00 40.45
CA ILE A 158 20.67 22.64 41.72
C ILE A 158 19.34 22.05 42.19
N GLY A 159 19.36 21.30 43.30
CA GLY A 159 18.17 20.66 43.87
C GLY A 159 17.72 19.37 43.16
N CYS A 160 18.03 19.22 41.88
CA CYS A 160 17.94 17.96 41.13
C CYS A 160 19.15 17.78 40.21
N CYS A 161 19.60 16.53 40.06
CA CYS A 161 20.60 16.05 39.10
C CYS A 161 20.00 14.88 38.31
N GLN A 162 20.31 14.81 37.01
CA GLN A 162 20.08 13.63 36.17
C GLN A 162 21.34 13.28 35.38
N ALA A 163 21.74 12.00 35.38
CA ALA A 163 22.94 11.53 34.69
C ALA A 163 22.73 10.18 33.99
N ILE A 164 23.48 9.97 32.91
CA ILE A 164 23.53 8.68 32.19
C ILE A 164 24.24 7.62 33.02
N ILE A 165 23.79 6.36 32.91
CA ILE A 165 24.35 5.24 33.66
C ILE A 165 25.36 4.47 32.79
N LYS A 166 26.47 4.03 33.39
CA LYS A 166 27.51 3.17 32.81
C LYS A 166 28.06 2.26 33.93
N PRO A 167 28.71 1.12 33.63
CA PRO A 167 28.86 0.47 32.33
C PRO A 167 27.61 -0.33 31.91
N ALA A 168 27.69 -1.02 30.75
CA ALA A 168 26.65 -1.92 30.26
C ALA A 168 26.59 -3.25 31.05
N GLY A 169 25.51 -4.00 30.91
CA GLY A 169 25.32 -5.30 31.56
C GLY A 169 24.92 -5.22 33.04
N LEU A 170 24.52 -4.05 33.55
CA LEU A 170 24.24 -3.84 34.97
C LEU A 170 22.91 -4.51 35.40
N THR A 171 22.99 -5.73 35.92
CA THR A 171 21.85 -6.53 36.43
C THR A 171 21.73 -6.55 37.96
N ARG A 172 22.79 -6.19 38.69
CA ARG A 172 22.81 -6.20 40.17
C ARG A 172 23.62 -5.05 40.71
N PHE A 173 23.02 -4.26 41.59
CA PHE A 173 23.63 -3.09 42.20
C PHE A 173 22.96 -2.74 43.53
N ARG A 174 23.51 -1.76 44.23
CA ARG A 174 22.88 -1.11 45.37
C ARG A 174 22.86 0.39 45.15
N PHE A 175 21.75 1.05 45.46
CA PHE A 175 21.77 2.50 45.58
C PHE A 175 22.53 2.93 46.85
N HIS A 176 23.07 4.15 46.83
CA HIS A 176 23.68 4.76 48.01
C HIS A 176 23.51 6.28 47.99
N VAL A 177 22.82 6.83 48.99
CA VAL A 177 22.57 8.29 49.07
C VAL A 177 23.31 8.89 50.25
N GLU A 178 24.03 9.99 49.99
CA GLU A 178 24.87 10.69 50.95
C GLU A 178 24.69 12.22 50.85
N SER A 179 25.01 12.92 51.93
CA SER A 179 25.11 14.39 51.93
C SER A 179 26.54 14.78 51.53
N ASN A 180 26.67 15.58 50.48
CA ASN A 180 27.93 15.90 49.81
C ASN A 180 28.84 16.84 50.62
N GLY A 181 28.25 17.71 51.44
CA GLY A 181 28.93 18.65 52.34
C GLY A 181 28.36 18.67 53.76
N GLY A 182 27.48 17.71 54.10
CA GLY A 182 26.92 17.55 55.44
C GLY A 182 25.92 18.65 55.83
N ASN A 183 25.17 19.22 54.88
CA ASN A 183 24.19 20.30 55.15
C ASN A 183 22.72 19.88 55.16
N VAL A 184 22.38 18.74 54.55
CA VAL A 184 21.04 18.12 54.63
C VAL A 184 20.59 18.00 56.09
N GLY A 185 19.35 18.39 56.38
CA GLY A 185 18.77 18.44 57.73
C GLY A 185 19.03 19.74 58.51
N LYS A 186 19.86 20.67 58.01
CA LYS A 186 20.02 22.02 58.60
C LYS A 186 18.88 22.95 58.15
N LYS A 187 18.65 24.03 58.92
CA LYS A 187 17.74 25.11 58.51
C LYS A 187 18.20 25.73 57.18
N GLY A 188 17.29 25.84 56.21
CA GLY A 188 17.60 26.28 54.84
C GLY A 188 17.92 25.15 53.84
N PHE A 189 17.98 23.89 54.31
CA PHE A 189 18.23 22.72 53.49
C PHE A 189 17.04 21.75 53.52
N ASN A 190 17.02 20.83 52.55
CA ASN A 190 16.15 19.66 52.54
C ASN A 190 16.37 18.79 53.79
N LYS A 191 15.31 18.17 54.30
CA LYS A 191 15.39 17.19 55.39
C LYS A 191 15.83 15.80 54.94
N CYS A 192 15.49 15.45 53.69
CA CYS A 192 15.75 14.16 53.09
C CYS A 192 16.36 14.33 51.70
N SER A 193 17.17 13.35 51.32
CA SER A 193 17.89 13.23 50.07
C SER A 193 17.47 11.94 49.39
N TYR A 194 17.26 11.95 48.08
CA TYR A 194 16.65 10.82 47.35
C TYR A 194 17.41 10.49 46.06
N ALA A 195 17.49 9.20 45.71
CA ALA A 195 18.02 8.74 44.43
C ALA A 195 17.27 7.51 43.89
N PHE A 196 17.12 7.44 42.57
CA PHE A 196 16.41 6.36 41.87
C PHE A 196 16.84 6.34 40.39
N ILE A 197 16.39 5.33 39.64
CA ILE A 197 16.52 5.28 38.17
C ILE A 197 15.14 5.53 37.55
N VAL A 198 15.06 6.21 36.41
CA VAL A 198 13.79 6.46 35.70
C VAL A 198 13.99 6.49 34.19
N GLU A 199 12.96 6.14 33.40
CA GLU A 199 12.95 6.35 31.95
C GLU A 199 13.14 7.85 31.62
N ASP A 200 14.00 8.16 30.65
CA ASP A 200 14.29 9.53 30.23
C ASP A 200 13.02 10.25 29.75
N GLY A 201 12.91 11.54 30.04
CA GLY A 201 11.72 12.35 29.82
C GLY A 201 10.49 12.01 30.68
N ARG A 202 10.47 10.93 31.47
CA ARG A 202 9.33 10.59 32.36
C ARG A 202 9.35 11.25 33.74
N TYR A 203 10.44 11.90 34.13
CA TYR A 203 10.52 12.62 35.42
C TYR A 203 10.61 14.14 35.24
N ASN A 204 9.61 14.84 35.78
CA ASN A 204 9.62 16.29 35.93
C ASN A 204 9.87 16.65 37.41
N PHE A 205 10.87 17.51 37.64
CA PHE A 205 11.25 17.97 38.98
C PHE A 205 10.51 19.26 39.36
N SER A 206 10.09 19.36 40.63
CA SER A 206 9.51 20.56 41.22
C SER A 206 10.04 20.80 42.64
N LEU A 207 9.95 22.06 43.10
CA LEU A 207 10.33 22.50 44.44
C LEU A 207 9.70 21.68 45.58
N VAL A 208 8.47 21.18 45.38
CA VAL A 208 7.76 20.36 46.38
C VAL A 208 8.59 19.11 46.73
N ASN A 209 9.23 18.48 45.74
CA ASN A 209 10.06 17.29 45.91
C ASN A 209 11.27 17.50 46.84
N VAL A 210 11.69 18.75 47.08
CA VAL A 210 12.85 19.05 47.95
C VAL A 210 12.46 19.19 49.42
N PHE A 211 11.20 19.58 49.70
CA PHE A 211 10.77 20.00 51.04
C PHE A 211 9.66 19.15 51.67
N ASP A 212 8.72 18.63 50.89
CA ASP A 212 7.59 17.80 51.37
C ASP A 212 7.23 16.69 50.37
N VAL A 213 7.88 15.54 50.51
CA VAL A 213 7.58 14.33 49.72
C VAL A 213 6.81 13.35 50.59
N LYS A 214 5.57 13.03 50.20
CA LYS A 214 4.78 12.00 50.86
C LYS A 214 5.28 10.63 50.41
N LYS A 215 5.18 9.63 51.28
CA LYS A 215 5.69 8.29 50.97
C LYS A 215 4.97 7.66 49.76
N GLN A 216 3.69 7.96 49.56
CA GLN A 216 2.92 7.49 48.40
C GLN A 216 3.50 7.97 47.06
N ASP A 217 4.08 9.18 47.03
CA ASP A 217 4.59 9.83 45.81
C ASP A 217 5.94 9.24 45.33
N LEU A 218 6.50 8.28 46.08
CA LEU A 218 7.80 7.65 45.81
C LEU A 218 7.71 6.24 45.20
N GLU A 219 6.55 5.59 45.20
CA GLU A 219 6.43 4.18 44.76
C GLU A 219 6.12 4.03 43.25
N LEU A 220 6.15 5.11 42.47
CA LEU A 220 5.63 5.17 41.09
C LEU A 220 6.67 5.46 39.99
N TYR A 221 7.98 5.50 40.30
CA TYR A 221 9.00 5.72 39.28
C TYR A 221 9.27 4.44 38.47
N GLU A 222 9.11 4.51 37.15
CA GLU A 222 9.35 3.40 36.23
C GLU A 222 10.78 3.46 35.67
N MET A 223 11.53 2.36 35.75
CA MET A 223 12.79 2.16 35.03
C MET A 223 12.65 1.04 33.99
N VAL A 224 13.43 1.14 32.91
CA VAL A 224 13.40 0.20 31.78
C VAL A 224 14.55 -0.80 31.86
N LEU A 225 14.27 -2.07 31.63
CA LEU A 225 15.26 -3.13 31.46
C LEU A 225 15.29 -3.57 30.00
N ASP A 226 16.47 -3.83 29.45
CA ASP A 226 16.59 -4.54 28.17
C ASP A 226 16.45 -6.05 28.43
N TRP A 227 15.86 -6.80 27.49
CA TRP A 227 15.77 -8.26 27.57
C TRP A 227 16.05 -8.97 26.26
N THR A 228 16.71 -10.13 26.39
CA THR A 228 17.22 -10.95 25.29
C THR A 228 17.15 -12.43 25.67
N VAL A 229 16.95 -13.29 24.67
CA VAL A 229 16.93 -14.75 24.77
C VAL A 229 18.30 -15.38 24.55
N GLY A 230 18.56 -16.46 25.27
CA GLY A 230 19.83 -17.19 25.22
C GLY A 230 21.04 -16.36 25.68
N ASP A 231 22.22 -16.96 25.62
CA ASP A 231 23.48 -16.35 26.06
C ASP A 231 24.52 -16.35 24.91
N LYS A 232 24.00 -16.23 23.67
CA LYS A 232 24.70 -16.45 22.39
C LYS A 232 24.28 -15.41 21.36
N SER A 233 25.16 -15.15 20.39
CA SER A 233 24.81 -14.28 19.24
C SER A 233 23.79 -14.94 18.31
N CYS A 234 23.14 -14.15 17.45
CA CYS A 234 22.30 -14.63 16.36
C CYS A 234 23.05 -15.61 15.45
N GLN A 235 24.29 -15.29 15.08
CA GLN A 235 25.11 -16.16 14.23
C GLN A 235 25.43 -17.50 14.90
N GLU A 236 25.75 -17.51 16.20
CA GLU A 236 25.94 -18.77 16.95
C GLU A 236 24.64 -19.55 17.14
N ALA A 237 23.52 -18.86 17.39
CA ALA A 237 22.23 -19.51 17.62
C ALA A 237 21.69 -20.19 16.34
N LEU A 238 21.87 -19.56 15.18
CA LEU A 238 21.50 -20.14 13.88
C LEU A 238 22.29 -21.42 13.55
N MET A 239 23.53 -21.55 14.04
CA MET A 239 24.32 -22.79 13.90
C MET A 239 23.78 -23.96 14.72
N ASN A 240 22.92 -23.70 15.72
CA ASN A 240 22.22 -24.72 16.49
C ASN A 240 20.70 -24.50 16.45
N ILE A 241 20.11 -24.86 15.31
CA ILE A 241 18.67 -24.79 15.00
C ILE A 241 17.80 -25.36 16.14
N SER A 242 18.24 -26.42 16.84
CA SER A 242 17.50 -27.02 17.97
C SER A 242 17.33 -26.09 19.19
N SER A 243 18.11 -25.01 19.26
CA SER A 243 18.13 -24.00 20.32
C SER A 243 17.74 -22.59 19.83
N TYR A 244 17.48 -22.43 18.53
CA TYR A 244 17.06 -21.17 17.94
C TYR A 244 15.56 -20.95 18.19
N VAL A 245 15.18 -19.80 18.77
CA VAL A 245 13.81 -19.56 19.23
C VAL A 245 13.00 -18.58 18.38
N CYS A 246 13.64 -17.83 17.47
CA CYS A 246 12.90 -16.98 16.54
C CYS A 246 12.16 -17.85 15.52
N LYS A 247 10.94 -17.44 15.15
CA LYS A 247 10.01 -18.20 14.31
C LYS A 247 9.89 -17.62 12.90
N GLU A 248 8.98 -18.17 12.11
CA GLU A 248 8.75 -17.78 10.73
C GLU A 248 8.39 -16.28 10.62
N ASN A 249 8.78 -15.64 9.51
CA ASN A 249 8.57 -14.21 9.27
C ASN A 249 9.14 -13.28 10.37
N SER A 250 10.28 -13.65 10.96
CA SER A 250 10.98 -12.85 11.96
C SER A 250 12.49 -12.71 11.70
N ASN A 251 13.07 -11.64 12.23
CA ASN A 251 14.48 -11.29 12.16
C ASN A 251 15.14 -11.43 13.54
N CYS A 252 16.42 -11.79 13.55
CA CYS A 252 17.24 -11.90 14.76
C CYS A 252 18.17 -10.69 14.89
N PHE A 253 18.28 -10.12 16.10
CA PHE A 253 19.20 -9.02 16.43
C PHE A 253 20.01 -9.32 17.69
N ASP A 254 21.32 -9.13 17.66
CA ASP A 254 22.22 -9.35 18.80
C ASP A 254 21.97 -8.38 19.98
N ALA A 255 22.33 -8.81 21.19
CA ALA A 255 22.23 -7.99 22.40
C ALA A 255 23.17 -6.76 22.36
N ASN A 256 22.60 -5.57 22.22
CA ASN A 256 23.33 -4.30 22.39
C ASN A 256 23.75 -4.03 23.85
N ASN A 257 23.17 -4.75 24.82
CA ASN A 257 23.42 -4.61 26.25
C ASN A 257 23.33 -5.98 26.93
N GLY A 258 24.46 -6.54 27.36
CA GLY A 258 24.53 -7.90 27.93
C GLY A 258 24.88 -8.97 26.90
N LEU A 259 24.18 -10.11 26.95
CA LEU A 259 24.38 -11.29 26.09
C LEU A 259 23.05 -11.78 25.52
N GLY A 260 23.10 -12.64 24.51
CA GLY A 260 21.91 -13.20 23.85
C GLY A 260 21.51 -12.45 22.58
N TYR A 261 20.27 -12.71 22.14
CA TYR A 261 19.65 -12.09 20.98
C TYR A 261 18.19 -11.73 21.24
N SER A 262 17.57 -11.01 20.31
CA SER A 262 16.15 -10.69 20.28
C SER A 262 15.54 -11.09 18.94
N CYS A 263 14.25 -11.39 18.94
CA CYS A 263 13.49 -11.77 17.75
C CYS A 263 12.38 -10.74 17.55
N THR A 264 12.31 -10.09 16.38
CA THR A 264 11.20 -9.20 16.01
C THR A 264 10.58 -9.65 14.71
N CYS A 265 9.29 -9.40 14.50
CA CYS A 265 8.68 -9.71 13.21
C CYS A 265 9.36 -8.93 12.07
N ALA A 266 9.36 -9.52 10.87
CA ALA A 266 9.90 -8.90 9.68
C ALA A 266 9.05 -7.68 9.27
N VAL A 267 9.61 -6.82 8.41
CA VAL A 267 8.86 -5.70 7.82
C VAL A 267 7.62 -6.25 7.09
N GLY A 268 6.46 -5.63 7.32
CA GLY A 268 5.16 -6.13 6.85
C GLY A 268 4.49 -7.17 7.76
N TYR A 269 5.09 -7.53 8.91
CA TYR A 269 4.53 -8.47 9.88
C TYR A 269 4.44 -7.88 11.30
N LYS A 270 3.41 -8.28 12.06
CA LYS A 270 3.17 -7.88 13.47
C LYS A 270 2.84 -9.09 14.34
N GLY A 271 3.03 -8.98 15.66
CA GLY A 271 2.71 -10.03 16.62
C GLY A 271 3.94 -10.51 17.39
N ASN A 272 4.09 -11.82 17.55
CA ASN A 272 5.07 -12.44 18.44
C ASN A 272 6.02 -13.39 17.70
N ALA A 273 7.27 -12.94 17.51
CA ALA A 273 8.34 -13.66 16.82
C ALA A 273 8.86 -14.93 17.54
N TYR A 274 8.38 -15.20 18.76
CA TYR A 274 8.76 -16.37 19.56
C TYR A 274 7.71 -17.51 19.49
N ILE A 275 6.56 -17.28 18.84
CA ILE A 275 5.46 -18.24 18.69
C ILE A 275 5.34 -18.67 17.22
N GLU A 276 5.10 -19.96 16.96
CA GLU A 276 4.88 -20.50 15.60
C GLU A 276 3.65 -19.85 14.95
N ASN A 277 3.82 -19.29 13.75
CA ASN A 277 2.83 -18.41 13.09
C ASN A 277 2.43 -17.16 13.92
N GLY A 278 3.25 -16.78 14.90
CA GLY A 278 3.00 -15.63 15.78
C GLY A 278 3.27 -14.28 15.13
N CYS A 279 4.11 -14.22 14.09
CA CYS A 279 4.23 -13.07 13.21
C CYS A 279 3.21 -13.17 12.07
N GLN A 280 2.15 -12.37 12.17
CA GLN A 280 1.05 -12.30 11.23
C GLN A 280 1.23 -11.14 10.25
N ASP A 281 0.75 -11.33 9.04
CA ASP A 281 0.76 -10.33 7.97
C ASP A 281 0.04 -9.04 8.38
N VAL A 282 0.58 -7.88 8.01
CA VAL A 282 -0.04 -6.57 8.24
C VAL A 282 -0.85 -6.20 7.00
N ASN A 283 -2.18 -6.31 7.08
CA ASN A 283 -3.03 -5.80 6.01
C ASN A 283 -3.01 -4.27 5.95
N GLU A 284 -2.03 -3.71 5.26
CA GLU A 284 -1.82 -2.27 5.13
C GLU A 284 -2.96 -1.60 4.34
N CYS A 285 -3.76 -2.36 3.60
CA CYS A 285 -4.94 -1.85 2.91
C CYS A 285 -6.15 -1.60 3.83
N GLU A 286 -6.17 -2.15 5.06
CA GLU A 286 -7.19 -1.84 6.07
C GLU A 286 -6.96 -0.50 6.78
N ASP A 287 -5.71 -0.01 6.83
CA ASP A 287 -5.34 1.25 7.47
C ASP A 287 -4.79 2.27 6.45
N PRO A 288 -5.53 3.36 6.16
CA PRO A 288 -5.09 4.45 5.28
C PRO A 288 -3.79 5.17 5.69
N HIS A 289 -3.30 4.96 6.92
CA HIS A 289 -2.01 5.46 7.40
C HIS A 289 -0.85 4.49 7.14
N LEU A 290 -1.11 3.20 6.93
CA LEU A 290 -0.09 2.19 6.62
C LEU A 290 0.15 2.03 5.10
N ASN A 291 -0.82 2.40 4.26
CA ASN A 291 -0.64 2.38 2.80
C ASN A 291 -0.57 3.76 2.13
N SER A 292 0.32 3.84 1.14
CA SER A 292 0.44 5.02 0.28
C SER A 292 -0.42 4.93 -0.99
N CYS A 293 -1.43 4.07 -1.09
CA CYS A 293 -2.19 3.93 -2.33
C CYS A 293 -3.12 5.12 -2.61
N THR A 294 -3.29 5.45 -3.90
CA THR A 294 -4.16 6.55 -4.37
C THR A 294 -5.57 6.10 -4.76
N HIS A 295 -5.75 4.83 -5.16
CA HIS A 295 -7.02 4.28 -5.65
C HIS A 295 -7.25 2.86 -5.14
N LEU A 296 -6.67 1.86 -5.81
CA LEU A 296 -6.83 0.46 -5.45
C LEU A 296 -5.61 0.01 -4.65
N CYS A 297 -5.84 -0.62 -3.50
CA CYS A 297 -4.83 -1.29 -2.69
C CYS A 297 -5.11 -2.79 -2.73
N ASN A 298 -4.08 -3.60 -2.94
CA ASN A 298 -4.17 -5.06 -2.86
C ASN A 298 -3.05 -5.58 -1.93
N ASN A 299 -3.44 -6.23 -0.85
CA ASN A 299 -2.54 -6.77 0.15
C ASN A 299 -1.85 -8.05 -0.35
N ILE A 300 -0.59 -8.24 0.01
CA ILE A 300 0.22 -9.43 -0.27
C ILE A 300 1.07 -9.76 0.97
N LEU A 301 1.56 -10.99 1.08
CA LEU A 301 2.30 -11.41 2.27
C LEU A 301 3.58 -10.57 2.47
N GLY A 302 3.58 -9.74 3.51
CA GLY A 302 4.64 -8.80 3.89
C GLY A 302 4.61 -7.43 3.18
N SER A 303 3.58 -7.08 2.40
CA SER A 303 3.49 -5.75 1.77
C SER A 303 2.14 -5.45 1.08
N HIS A 304 2.02 -4.27 0.46
CA HIS A 304 0.88 -3.90 -0.38
C HIS A 304 1.27 -3.42 -1.78
N THR A 305 0.38 -3.72 -2.73
CA THR A 305 0.47 -3.33 -4.14
C THR A 305 -0.62 -2.33 -4.49
N CYS A 306 -0.22 -1.15 -4.95
CA CYS A 306 -1.15 -0.12 -5.40
C CYS A 306 -1.42 -0.29 -6.91
N HIS A 307 -2.67 -0.09 -7.31
CA HIS A 307 -3.10 -0.24 -8.70
C HIS A 307 -3.96 0.96 -9.15
N CYS A 308 -3.87 1.27 -10.45
CA CYS A 308 -4.69 2.31 -11.07
C CYS A 308 -5.96 1.74 -11.71
N PRO A 309 -7.09 2.48 -11.66
CA PRO A 309 -8.31 2.08 -12.34
C PRO A 309 -8.15 2.20 -13.87
N LYS A 310 -8.97 1.47 -14.64
CA LYS A 310 -8.92 1.47 -16.11
C LYS A 310 -8.97 2.89 -16.68
N GLY A 311 -8.05 3.20 -17.61
CA GLY A 311 -7.90 4.54 -18.17
C GLY A 311 -6.99 5.47 -17.36
N TYR A 312 -6.20 4.93 -16.42
CA TYR A 312 -5.12 5.61 -15.72
C TYR A 312 -3.86 4.74 -15.67
N SER A 313 -2.69 5.36 -15.86
CA SER A 313 -1.36 4.75 -15.79
C SER A 313 -0.50 5.36 -14.66
N GLY A 314 0.38 4.53 -14.10
CA GLY A 314 1.34 4.85 -13.05
C GLY A 314 1.42 3.76 -11.97
N ASP A 315 2.24 3.96 -10.95
CA ASP A 315 2.43 3.03 -9.82
C ASP A 315 1.30 3.04 -8.77
N GLY A 316 0.34 3.96 -8.92
CA GLY A 316 -0.78 4.13 -8.00
C GLY A 316 -0.41 4.62 -6.59
N ARG A 317 0.85 4.96 -6.32
CA ARG A 317 1.36 5.40 -5.00
C ARG A 317 1.36 6.93 -4.84
N LYS A 318 1.03 7.43 -3.64
CA LYS A 318 1.00 8.86 -3.26
C LYS A 318 2.41 9.48 -3.27
N ASP A 319 3.40 8.70 -2.87
CA ASP A 319 4.84 8.98 -2.86
C ASP A 319 5.52 8.75 -4.23
N GLY A 320 4.85 8.03 -5.14
CA GLY A 320 5.35 7.74 -6.49
C GLY A 320 4.75 8.61 -7.60
N THR A 321 4.68 8.04 -8.79
CA THR A 321 4.13 8.64 -10.02
C THR A 321 2.62 8.87 -9.97
N ARG A 322 1.89 8.19 -9.07
CA ARG A 322 0.43 8.27 -8.88
C ARG A 322 -0.35 7.79 -10.11
N CYS A 323 -1.68 7.72 -10.00
CA CYS A 323 -2.52 7.43 -11.17
C CYS A 323 -2.74 8.68 -12.02
N THR A 324 -2.17 8.71 -13.22
CA THR A 324 -2.37 9.76 -14.22
C THR A 324 -3.31 9.27 -15.32
N ARG A 325 -4.25 10.11 -15.78
CA ARG A 325 -5.29 9.68 -16.74
C ARG A 325 -4.73 9.50 -18.15
N ASP A 326 -5.02 8.36 -18.78
CA ASP A 326 -4.52 8.01 -20.11
C ASP A 326 -5.06 8.96 -21.19
N ARG A 327 -4.17 9.73 -21.83
CA ARG A 327 -4.49 10.68 -22.91
C ARG A 327 -4.18 10.13 -24.32
N ALA A 328 -4.54 8.88 -24.58
CA ALA A 328 -4.50 8.23 -25.89
C ALA A 328 -5.71 7.29 -26.04
N ASN A 329 -6.40 7.14 -27.18
CA ASN A 329 -5.95 7.31 -28.56
C ASN A 329 -6.87 8.16 -29.48
N VAL A 330 -7.93 8.81 -28.97
CA VAL A 330 -8.99 9.45 -29.80
C VAL A 330 -8.47 10.38 -30.90
N ASN A 331 -7.38 11.13 -30.66
CA ASN A 331 -6.80 12.05 -31.64
C ASN A 331 -6.16 11.34 -32.85
N LYS A 332 -5.69 10.08 -32.72
CA LYS A 332 -5.08 9.36 -33.84
C LYS A 332 -6.12 8.93 -34.88
N LEU A 333 -7.25 8.39 -34.44
CA LEU A 333 -8.32 7.94 -35.34
C LEU A 333 -8.93 9.12 -36.11
N GLY A 334 -9.17 10.25 -35.44
CA GLY A 334 -9.62 11.49 -36.09
C GLY A 334 -8.64 12.01 -37.14
N LEU A 335 -7.33 11.94 -36.89
CA LEU A 335 -6.30 12.37 -37.84
C LEU A 335 -6.31 11.54 -39.13
N TYR A 336 -6.37 10.21 -39.02
CA TYR A 336 -6.43 9.32 -40.19
C TYR A 336 -7.71 9.50 -41.02
N MET A 337 -8.86 9.70 -40.35
CA MET A 337 -10.14 9.96 -41.03
C MET A 337 -10.18 11.33 -41.72
N GLY A 338 -9.53 12.36 -41.17
CA GLY A 338 -9.45 13.68 -41.79
C GLY A 338 -8.59 13.68 -43.06
N VAL A 339 -7.43 13.01 -43.03
CA VAL A 339 -6.49 12.97 -44.17
C VAL A 339 -7.08 12.22 -45.36
N SER A 340 -7.71 11.05 -45.14
CA SER A 340 -8.31 10.26 -46.23
C SER A 340 -9.45 11.00 -46.93
N MET A 341 -10.33 11.64 -46.16
CA MET A 341 -11.46 12.42 -46.69
C MET A 341 -11.00 13.63 -47.50
N GLY A 342 -9.94 14.32 -47.05
CA GLY A 342 -9.35 15.44 -47.78
C GLY A 342 -8.84 15.06 -49.17
N VAL A 343 -8.08 13.96 -49.27
CA VAL A 343 -7.51 13.47 -50.54
C VAL A 343 -8.60 13.12 -51.56
N ILE A 344 -9.72 12.54 -51.12
CA ILE A 344 -10.87 12.21 -51.97
C ILE A 344 -11.50 13.49 -52.53
N VAL A 345 -11.74 14.50 -51.69
CA VAL A 345 -12.34 15.78 -52.11
C VAL A 345 -11.43 16.55 -53.09
N THR A 346 -10.12 16.57 -52.86
CA THR A 346 -9.16 17.19 -53.81
C THR A 346 -9.11 16.45 -55.14
N SER A 347 -9.22 15.11 -55.13
CA SER A 347 -9.21 14.30 -56.34
C SER A 347 -10.49 14.50 -57.17
N LEU A 348 -11.65 14.53 -56.52
CA LEU A 348 -12.94 14.77 -57.19
C LEU A 348 -13.03 16.18 -57.77
N THR A 349 -12.59 17.21 -57.03
CA THR A 349 -12.59 18.59 -57.54
C THR A 349 -11.61 18.80 -58.69
N MET A 350 -10.43 18.14 -58.67
CA MET A 350 -9.50 18.12 -59.80
C MET A 350 -10.10 17.41 -61.02
N PHE A 351 -10.79 16.28 -60.84
CA PHE A 351 -11.44 15.55 -61.93
C PHE A 351 -12.61 16.32 -62.55
N LEU A 352 -13.48 16.94 -61.72
CA LEU A 352 -14.60 17.76 -62.19
C LEU A 352 -14.12 19.00 -62.95
N SER A 353 -13.11 19.71 -62.43
CA SER A 353 -12.53 20.87 -63.14
C SER A 353 -11.82 20.46 -64.44
N TYR A 354 -11.11 19.33 -64.47
CA TYR A 354 -10.57 18.76 -65.71
C TYR A 354 -11.68 18.48 -66.74
N CYS A 355 -12.79 17.84 -66.33
CA CYS A 355 -13.92 17.56 -67.21
C CYS A 355 -14.59 18.84 -67.76
N LEU A 356 -14.80 19.85 -66.93
CA LEU A 356 -15.32 21.16 -67.35
C LEU A 356 -14.38 21.89 -68.32
N LEU A 357 -13.06 21.86 -68.07
CA LEU A 357 -12.05 22.42 -68.97
C LEU A 357 -11.99 21.65 -70.30
N ARG A 358 -12.12 20.32 -70.28
CA ARG A 358 -12.17 19.46 -71.47
C ARG A 358 -13.41 19.78 -72.32
N GLN A 359 -14.59 19.91 -71.72
CA GLN A 359 -15.81 20.35 -72.43
C GLN A 359 -15.64 21.74 -73.06
N ARG A 360 -15.08 22.71 -72.31
CA ARG A 360 -14.79 24.07 -72.83
C ARG A 360 -13.79 24.06 -74.00
N ARG A 361 -12.79 23.17 -74.01
CA ARG A 361 -11.87 22.99 -75.15
C ARG A 361 -12.59 22.43 -76.38
N ILE A 362 -13.45 21.42 -76.22
CA ILE A 362 -14.24 20.84 -77.31
C ILE A 362 -15.20 21.87 -77.92
N ALA A 363 -15.85 22.70 -77.09
CA ALA A 363 -16.70 23.79 -77.56
C ALA A 363 -15.92 24.81 -78.43
N LYS A 364 -14.74 25.26 -77.97
CA LYS A 364 -13.87 26.16 -78.76
C LYS A 364 -13.34 25.55 -80.05
N GLN A 365 -13.08 24.23 -80.10
CA GLN A 365 -12.73 23.55 -81.35
C GLN A 365 -13.89 23.54 -82.35
N LYS A 366 -15.13 23.35 -81.90
CA LYS A 366 -16.32 23.44 -82.79
C LYS A 366 -16.48 24.86 -83.36
N GLU A 367 -16.32 25.89 -82.52
CA GLU A 367 -16.39 27.30 -82.95
C GLU A 367 -15.30 27.65 -83.99
N ASN A 368 -14.05 27.23 -83.75
CA ASN A 368 -12.94 27.50 -84.68
C ASN A 368 -13.07 26.73 -86.00
N ASN A 369 -13.62 25.51 -86.00
CA ASN A 369 -13.88 24.78 -87.24
C ASN A 369 -15.00 25.45 -88.05
N PHE A 370 -16.05 25.95 -87.38
CA PHE A 370 -17.15 26.67 -88.03
C PHE A 370 -16.68 27.96 -88.73
N LYS A 371 -15.67 28.64 -88.17
CA LYS A 371 -15.07 29.85 -88.74
C LYS A 371 -14.07 29.61 -89.89
N ARG A 372 -13.74 28.36 -90.23
CA ARG A 372 -12.67 28.05 -91.21
C ARG A 372 -13.12 27.27 -92.45
N ASN A 373 -14.28 26.62 -92.39
CA ASN A 373 -14.80 25.76 -93.46
C ASN A 373 -16.24 26.16 -93.87
N GLY A 374 -16.61 27.43 -93.71
CA GLY A 374 -17.95 27.92 -94.07
C GLY A 374 -18.03 28.34 -95.53
N ASP A 375 -18.43 27.42 -96.41
CA ASP A 375 -19.46 27.72 -97.42
C ASP A 375 -20.22 26.46 -97.88
N ASP A 376 -21.35 26.67 -98.56
CA ASP A 376 -22.45 25.74 -98.85
C ASP A 376 -22.10 24.33 -99.37
N GLN A 377 -22.70 23.31 -98.72
CA GLN A 377 -23.71 22.50 -99.41
C GLN A 377 -24.71 21.83 -98.45
N VAL A 378 -25.87 21.44 -99.02
CA VAL A 378 -27.03 20.80 -98.36
C VAL A 378 -27.74 21.67 -97.31
N LYS A 379 -28.48 22.67 -97.80
CA LYS A 379 -29.79 22.95 -97.20
C LYS A 379 -30.69 21.73 -97.41
N LEU A 380 -31.31 21.26 -96.34
CA LEU A 380 -32.55 20.50 -96.40
C LEU A 380 -33.67 21.51 -96.11
N ASP A 381 -34.32 22.00 -97.17
CA ASP A 381 -35.45 22.92 -97.05
C ASP A 381 -36.67 22.15 -96.51
N CYS A 382 -36.86 22.18 -95.20
CA CYS A 382 -38.16 22.00 -94.57
C CYS A 382 -38.71 23.40 -94.30
N THR A 383 -39.88 23.73 -94.84
CA THR A 383 -40.40 25.09 -94.71
C THR A 383 -40.86 25.35 -93.28
N ARG A 384 -40.74 26.62 -92.84
CA ARG A 384 -40.93 27.00 -91.44
C ARG A 384 -42.30 26.60 -90.90
N ASP A 385 -43.32 26.62 -91.76
CA ASP A 385 -44.70 26.35 -91.40
C ASP A 385 -45.00 24.85 -91.29
N GLU A 386 -44.30 24.00 -92.03
CA GLU A 386 -44.34 22.54 -91.84
C GLU A 386 -43.71 22.15 -90.50
N LEU A 387 -42.55 22.73 -90.19
CA LEU A 387 -41.86 22.51 -88.92
C LEU A 387 -42.71 22.99 -87.73
N ASN A 388 -43.42 24.11 -87.87
CA ASN A 388 -44.38 24.62 -86.88
C ASN A 388 -45.58 23.68 -86.71
N GLN A 389 -46.16 23.15 -87.80
CA GLN A 389 -47.28 22.19 -87.72
C GLN A 389 -46.88 20.89 -87.02
N VAL A 390 -45.69 20.35 -87.32
CA VAL A 390 -45.17 19.16 -86.63
C VAL A 390 -44.89 19.46 -85.15
N ALA A 391 -44.39 20.66 -84.83
CA ALA A 391 -44.15 21.07 -83.44
C ALA A 391 -45.46 21.20 -82.62
N GLU A 392 -46.52 21.78 -83.19
CA GLU A 392 -47.84 21.83 -82.54
C GLU A 392 -48.46 20.43 -82.37
N LEU A 393 -48.35 19.56 -83.38
CA LEU A 393 -48.82 18.17 -83.26
C LEU A 393 -48.08 17.43 -82.13
N VAL A 394 -46.76 17.60 -82.02
CA VAL A 394 -45.97 17.03 -80.92
C VAL A 394 -46.39 17.60 -79.55
N LYS A 395 -46.66 18.91 -79.43
CA LYS A 395 -47.21 19.49 -78.19
C LYS A 395 -48.53 18.83 -77.79
N SER A 396 -49.46 18.67 -78.74
CA SER A 396 -50.79 18.06 -78.46
C SER A 396 -50.69 16.60 -77.98
N CYS A 397 -49.70 15.85 -78.47
CA CYS A 397 -49.43 14.48 -78.03
C CYS A 397 -48.78 14.42 -76.63
N VAL A 398 -47.93 15.41 -76.30
CA VAL A 398 -47.17 15.49 -75.03
C VAL A 398 -47.97 16.16 -73.89
N ALA A 399 -49.08 16.84 -74.21
CA ALA A 399 -50.04 17.32 -73.21
C ALA A 399 -50.47 16.19 -72.24
N HIS A 400 -50.59 16.54 -70.96
CA HIS A 400 -50.68 15.56 -69.87
C HIS A 400 -52.12 15.31 -69.36
N GLU A 401 -53.10 15.98 -69.94
CA GLU A 401 -54.54 15.82 -69.66
C GLU A 401 -55.21 15.06 -70.82
N SER A 402 -56.18 14.19 -70.50
CA SER A 402 -56.62 13.14 -71.42
C SER A 402 -57.59 13.57 -72.52
N GLU A 403 -58.30 14.69 -72.36
CA GLU A 403 -59.42 15.06 -73.24
C GLU A 403 -58.99 15.79 -74.53
N THR A 404 -57.75 16.26 -74.63
CA THR A 404 -57.21 16.96 -75.82
C THR A 404 -56.09 16.21 -76.54
N ARG A 405 -55.77 14.97 -76.13
CA ARG A 405 -54.75 14.15 -76.80
C ARG A 405 -55.35 13.49 -78.06
N PRO A 406 -54.85 13.78 -79.27
CA PRO A 406 -55.34 13.12 -80.49
C PRO A 406 -54.98 11.63 -80.47
N THR A 407 -55.82 10.79 -81.08
CA THR A 407 -55.55 9.35 -81.19
C THR A 407 -54.38 9.08 -82.14
N MET A 408 -53.68 7.97 -81.97
CA MET A 408 -52.63 7.53 -82.90
C MET A 408 -53.12 7.38 -84.35
N GLN A 409 -54.43 7.22 -84.56
CA GLN A 409 -55.03 7.12 -85.89
C GLN A 409 -55.17 8.52 -86.54
N GLU A 410 -55.50 9.54 -85.76
CA GLU A 410 -55.56 10.95 -86.20
C GLU A 410 -54.17 11.54 -86.39
N VAL A 411 -53.23 11.27 -85.46
CA VAL A 411 -51.81 11.63 -85.61
C VAL A 411 -51.24 11.03 -86.89
N LYS A 412 -51.51 9.74 -87.16
CA LYS A 412 -51.12 9.09 -88.42
C LYS A 412 -51.79 9.74 -89.64
N LYS A 413 -53.06 10.16 -89.55
CA LYS A 413 -53.75 10.87 -90.64
C LYS A 413 -53.13 12.25 -90.91
N HIS A 414 -52.83 13.04 -89.88
CA HIS A 414 -52.18 14.34 -90.03
C HIS A 414 -50.78 14.22 -90.63
N LEU A 415 -49.96 13.29 -90.14
CA LEU A 415 -48.63 13.03 -90.71
C LEU A 415 -48.71 12.54 -92.16
N LEU A 416 -49.71 11.72 -92.51
CA LEU A 416 -49.96 11.32 -93.89
C LEU A 416 -50.46 12.47 -94.79
N ASP A 417 -51.23 13.44 -94.28
CA ASP A 417 -51.70 14.58 -95.07
C ASP A 417 -50.58 15.61 -95.34
N VAL A 418 -49.71 15.84 -94.35
CA VAL A 418 -48.46 16.60 -94.53
C VAL A 418 -47.54 15.88 -95.52
N ASN A 419 -47.38 14.56 -95.40
CA ASN A 419 -46.49 13.79 -96.28
C ASN A 419 -47.04 13.64 -97.72
N HIS A 420 -48.35 13.46 -97.92
CA HIS A 420 -48.96 13.35 -99.25
C HIS A 420 -48.99 14.67 -100.03
N LYS A 421 -48.82 15.83 -99.36
CA LYS A 421 -48.55 17.10 -100.04
C LYS A 421 -47.15 17.14 -100.67
N SER A 422 -46.23 16.25 -100.28
CA SER A 422 -44.93 16.10 -100.95
C SER A 422 -44.95 15.10 -102.12
N ILE A 423 -45.76 14.02 -102.05
CA ILE A 423 -45.88 12.98 -103.10
C ILE A 423 -47.33 12.46 -103.17
N GLY A 424 -47.98 12.59 -104.33
CA GLY A 424 -49.41 12.33 -104.49
C GLY A 424 -49.82 10.89 -104.88
N LEU A 425 -51.10 10.58 -104.59
CA LEU A 425 -51.90 9.43 -105.09
C LEU A 425 -51.64 8.04 -104.41
N PRO A 426 -52.58 7.04 -104.48
CA PRO A 426 -53.41 6.68 -103.29
C PRO A 426 -53.23 5.24 -102.72
N PRO A 427 -53.93 4.86 -101.60
CA PRO A 427 -53.56 3.72 -100.74
C PRO A 427 -54.50 2.49 -100.72
N VAL A 428 -54.08 1.38 -100.07
CA VAL A 428 -54.88 0.17 -99.74
C VAL A 428 -54.56 -0.39 -98.32
N THR A 429 -55.52 -1.15 -97.75
CA THR A 429 -55.66 -1.85 -96.44
C THR A 429 -54.89 -3.20 -96.32
N ARG A 430 -54.81 -3.98 -95.20
CA ARG A 430 -54.93 -3.90 -93.70
C ARG A 430 -54.61 -5.34 -93.14
N GLU A 431 -54.64 -5.56 -91.80
CA GLU A 431 -54.74 -6.87 -91.08
C GLU A 431 -53.46 -7.75 -90.94
N SER A 432 -53.26 -8.67 -89.96
CA SER A 432 -53.90 -8.96 -88.64
C SER A 432 -53.06 -9.97 -87.77
N VAL A 433 -53.43 -10.21 -86.48
CA VAL A 433 -53.10 -11.35 -85.54
C VAL A 433 -51.60 -11.72 -85.23
N SER A 434 -51.18 -12.57 -84.26
CA SER A 434 -51.64 -12.98 -82.89
C SER A 434 -50.60 -13.88 -82.12
N PHE A 435 -50.75 -14.01 -80.78
CA PHE A 435 -50.53 -15.22 -79.91
C PHE A 435 -49.13 -15.83 -79.55
N PHE A 436 -48.86 -15.89 -78.24
CA PHE A 436 -48.42 -17.02 -77.36
C PHE A 436 -47.18 -17.96 -77.60
N SER A 437 -46.20 -17.82 -76.70
CA SER A 437 -45.73 -18.83 -75.69
C SER A 437 -44.70 -19.95 -75.98
N SER A 438 -44.13 -20.46 -74.87
CA SER A 438 -43.34 -21.71 -74.64
C SER A 438 -41.89 -21.75 -75.17
N ASP A 439 -40.99 -22.61 -74.66
CA ASP A 439 -40.61 -22.89 -73.25
C ASP A 439 -39.32 -23.78 -73.19
N ASN A 440 -38.68 -23.82 -72.01
CA ASN A 440 -37.96 -24.96 -71.39
C ASN A 440 -36.49 -25.38 -71.74
N SER A 441 -35.86 -26.03 -70.73
CA SER A 441 -34.74 -27.01 -70.72
C SER A 441 -33.27 -26.59 -71.03
N ASP A 442 -32.22 -27.26 -70.51
CA ASP A 442 -31.92 -27.85 -69.17
C ASP A 442 -30.47 -28.42 -69.11
N VAL A 443 -30.03 -28.95 -67.94
CA VAL A 443 -28.79 -29.78 -67.70
C VAL A 443 -27.45 -28.98 -67.78
N ALA A 444 -26.66 -28.74 -66.71
CA ALA A 444 -25.90 -29.62 -65.77
C ALA A 444 -24.64 -30.30 -66.41
N ASP A 445 -23.56 -30.67 -65.69
CA ASP A 445 -23.30 -30.78 -64.23
C ASP A 445 -21.96 -30.04 -63.85
N SER A 446 -21.01 -30.37 -62.94
CA SER A 446 -20.63 -31.58 -62.16
C SER A 446 -19.82 -31.27 -60.86
N ALA A 447 -18.69 -31.93 -60.61
CA ALA A 447 -17.99 -32.06 -59.32
C ALA A 447 -16.78 -31.07 -59.14
N SER A 448 -16.17 -30.85 -57.96
CA SER A 448 -16.19 -31.64 -56.71
C SER A 448 -16.16 -30.80 -55.41
N SER A 449 -17.05 -31.18 -54.48
CA SER A 449 -16.82 -31.42 -53.04
C SER A 449 -15.39 -31.26 -52.48
N GLN A 450 -15.15 -30.77 -51.24
CA GLN A 450 -16.03 -30.51 -50.06
C GLN A 450 -15.29 -29.57 -49.06
N LEU A 451 -15.75 -29.13 -47.86
CA LEU A 451 -16.85 -29.50 -46.94
C LEU A 451 -17.37 -28.27 -46.11
N LEU A 452 -18.24 -28.54 -45.12
CA LEU A 452 -18.85 -27.74 -44.02
C LEU A 452 -17.93 -26.78 -43.20
N SER A 453 -18.41 -25.80 -42.40
CA SER A 453 -19.79 -25.47 -41.89
C SER A 453 -20.01 -23.96 -41.65
N GLU A 454 -21.25 -23.58 -41.31
CA GLU A 454 -21.73 -22.19 -41.08
C GLU A 454 -21.41 -21.61 -39.68
N GLY A 455 -21.66 -20.30 -39.51
CA GLY A 455 -22.57 -19.90 -38.43
C GLY A 455 -22.04 -19.14 -37.20
N LEU A 456 -20.99 -18.30 -37.31
CA LEU A 456 -20.55 -17.48 -36.17
C LEU A 456 -21.24 -16.11 -36.03
N LYS A 457 -22.19 -16.09 -35.08
CA LYS A 457 -22.50 -14.99 -34.16
C LYS A 457 -21.22 -14.43 -33.48
N GLN A 458 -21.15 -13.22 -32.93
CA GLN A 458 -22.15 -12.14 -32.79
C GLN A 458 -21.49 -10.77 -32.57
N ASN A 459 -22.27 -9.73 -32.84
CA ASN A 459 -22.24 -8.36 -32.34
C ASN A 459 -21.30 -8.05 -31.15
N TRP A 460 -20.45 -7.04 -31.32
CA TRP A 460 -20.30 -5.94 -30.35
C TRP A 460 -19.94 -4.65 -31.10
N PHE A 461 -20.89 -3.70 -31.14
CA PHE A 461 -20.69 -2.26 -30.94
C PHE A 461 -22.05 -1.60 -30.66
#